data_AF-L9KSV9-F1
#
_entry.id   AF-L9KSV9-F1
#
_cell.length_a   1.000
_cell.length_b   1.000
_cell.length_c   1.000
_cell.angle_alpha   90.00
_cell.angle_beta   90.00
_cell.angle_gamma   90.00
#
_symmetry.space_group_name_H-M   'P 1'
#
loop_
_entity.id
_entity.type
_entity.pdbx_description
1 polymer ?
#
loop_
_entity_poly.entity_id
_entity_poly.type
_entity_poly.pdbx_seq_one_letter_code
_entity_poly.pdbx_strand_id
1 'polypeptide(L)'
;MKETIMNQEKLAKLQTQVCIGGKGTAGRKKVVHRTATADDKKLQFSLRKLGVNNISGHAETKQLTEMLPSIVNQLGADSLTSLRRLAEALPKQSVDGEAPRATGEDDDDEVPDLSGEF
;
A
#
# COMPACT_ATOMS: atom_id res chain seq x y z
N MET A 1 -67.42 0.09 -36.08
CA MET A 1 -66.04 0.04 -35.57
C MET A 1 -65.18 0.75 -36.60
N LYS A 2 -64.55 1.88 -36.24
CA LYS A 2 -63.72 2.65 -37.18
C LYS A 2 -62.37 1.94 -37.29
N GLU A 3 -62.14 1.30 -38.42
CA GLU A 3 -60.90 0.60 -38.74
C GLU A 3 -59.77 1.63 -38.83
N THR A 4 -58.89 1.67 -37.83
CA THR A 4 -57.67 2.46 -37.86
C THR A 4 -56.70 1.82 -38.85
N ILE A 5 -56.82 2.23 -40.10
CA ILE A 5 -55.89 1.90 -41.18
C ILE A 5 -54.52 2.46 -40.77
N MET A 6 -53.67 1.59 -40.21
CA MET A 6 -52.27 1.88 -39.94
C MET A 6 -51.65 2.43 -41.24
N ASN A 7 -51.34 3.72 -41.24
CA ASN A 7 -50.77 4.39 -42.40
C ASN A 7 -49.33 3.92 -42.60
N GLN A 8 -49.16 2.92 -43.47
CA GLN A 8 -47.89 2.26 -43.76
C GLN A 8 -46.82 3.26 -44.22
N GLU A 9 -47.21 4.32 -44.92
CA GLU A 9 -46.30 5.35 -45.43
C GLU A 9 -45.72 6.20 -44.30
N LYS A 10 -46.54 6.59 -43.31
CA LYS A 10 -46.07 7.32 -42.12
C LYS A 10 -45.15 6.45 -41.27
N LEU A 11 -45.46 5.16 -41.14
CA LEU A 11 -44.63 4.21 -40.39
C LEU A 11 -43.27 4.00 -41.08
N ALA A 12 -43.26 3.83 -42.42
CA ALA A 12 -42.03 3.71 -43.20
C ALA A 12 -41.17 4.99 -43.15
N LYS A 13 -41.79 6.17 -43.21
CA LYS A 13 -41.08 7.46 -43.05
C LYS A 13 -40.46 7.61 -41.66
N LEU A 14 -41.18 7.20 -40.60
CA LEU A 14 -40.66 7.22 -39.24
C LEU A 14 -39.49 6.24 -39.06
N GLN A 15 -39.60 5.03 -39.61
CA GLN A 15 -38.51 4.05 -39.60
C GLN A 15 -37.26 4.53 -40.36
N THR A 16 -37.44 5.23 -41.47
CA THR A 16 -36.33 5.81 -42.27
C THR A 16 -35.64 6.96 -41.51
N GLN A 17 -36.41 7.80 -40.82
CA GLN A 17 -35.89 8.91 -40.01
C GLN A 17 -35.12 8.42 -38.76
N VAL A 18 -35.53 7.30 -38.18
CA VAL A 18 -34.89 6.70 -36.99
C VAL A 18 -33.74 5.75 -37.36
N CYS A 19 -33.57 5.38 -38.64
CA CYS A 19 -32.47 4.52 -39.10
C CYS A 19 -31.15 5.31 -39.22
N ILE A 20 -30.53 5.63 -38.09
CA ILE A 20 -29.24 6.33 -37.96
C ILE A 20 -28.03 5.36 -38.17
N GLY A 21 -28.18 4.33 -38.98
CA GLY A 21 -27.22 3.22 -39.00
C GLY A 21 -27.30 2.34 -40.24
N GLY A 22 -27.04 2.93 -41.41
CA GLY A 22 -26.86 2.20 -42.67
C GLY A 22 -25.42 1.74 -42.88
N LYS A 23 -25.22 0.79 -43.80
CA LYS A 23 -23.88 0.36 -44.24
C LYS A 23 -23.19 1.53 -44.97
N GLY A 24 -22.29 2.24 -44.29
CA GLY A 24 -21.62 3.44 -44.80
C GLY A 24 -21.84 4.71 -43.96
N THR A 25 -22.71 4.70 -42.94
CA THR A 25 -22.82 5.82 -42.01
C THR A 25 -21.56 5.92 -41.15
N ALA A 26 -20.95 7.10 -41.07
CA ALA A 26 -19.74 7.32 -40.29
C ALA A 26 -19.99 7.05 -38.80
N GLY A 27 -19.58 5.87 -38.34
CA GLY A 27 -19.63 5.50 -36.93
C GLY A 27 -18.65 6.34 -36.12
N ARG A 28 -19.04 6.71 -34.90
CA ARG A 28 -18.13 7.35 -33.93
C ARG A 28 -16.95 6.43 -33.69
N LYS A 29 -15.72 6.89 -33.96
CA LYS A 29 -14.51 6.14 -33.62
C LYS A 29 -14.44 5.98 -32.10
N LYS A 30 -14.47 4.74 -31.62
CA LYS A 30 -14.16 4.40 -30.23
C LYS A 30 -12.66 4.66 -30.01
N VAL A 31 -12.32 5.61 -29.15
CA VAL A 31 -10.93 5.80 -28.71
C VAL A 31 -10.55 4.57 -27.89
N VAL A 32 -9.63 3.78 -28.42
CA VAL A 32 -9.06 2.63 -27.71
C VAL A 32 -7.89 3.16 -26.89
N HIS A 33 -8.04 3.16 -25.57
CA HIS A 33 -6.91 3.38 -24.67
C HIS A 33 -6.05 2.11 -24.70
N ARG A 34 -4.85 2.20 -25.30
CA ARG A 34 -3.84 1.14 -25.16
C ARG A 34 -3.34 1.14 -23.71
N THR A 35 -3.45 0.02 -23.02
CA THR A 35 -2.79 -0.20 -21.74
C THR A 35 -1.29 -0.45 -21.99
N ALA A 36 -0.48 0.51 -21.56
CA ALA A 36 0.92 0.64 -21.88
C ALA A 36 1.83 -0.18 -20.96
N THR A 37 1.74 -1.51 -21.01
CA THR A 37 2.65 -2.39 -20.24
C THR A 37 4.11 -2.32 -20.73
N ALA A 38 4.33 -1.90 -21.98
CA ALA A 38 5.67 -1.70 -22.55
C ALA A 38 6.35 -0.41 -22.06
N ASP A 39 5.58 0.66 -21.85
CA ASP A 39 6.11 1.95 -21.40
C ASP A 39 6.52 1.89 -19.92
N ASP A 40 5.83 1.10 -19.09
CA ASP A 40 6.24 0.86 -17.70
C ASP A 40 7.66 0.29 -17.62
N LYS A 41 8.00 -0.76 -18.40
CA LYS A 41 9.38 -1.31 -18.41
C LYS A 41 10.45 -0.30 -18.81
N LYS A 42 10.14 0.59 -19.76
CA LYS A 42 11.06 1.66 -20.18
C LYS A 42 11.23 2.72 -19.10
N LEU A 43 10.14 3.05 -18.41
CA LEU A 43 10.14 3.96 -17.28
C LEU A 43 10.96 3.38 -16.11
N GLN A 44 10.74 2.11 -15.76
CA GLN A 44 11.52 1.39 -14.76
C GLN A 44 13.02 1.38 -15.10
N PHE A 45 13.37 1.12 -16.36
CA PHE A 45 14.75 1.15 -16.82
C PHE A 45 15.37 2.55 -16.70
N SER A 46 14.61 3.59 -17.07
CA SER A 46 15.06 4.98 -16.99
C SER A 46 15.28 5.42 -15.54
N LEU A 47 14.38 5.05 -14.62
CA LEU A 47 14.53 5.31 -13.19
C LEU A 47 15.76 4.60 -12.61
N ARG A 48 15.96 3.32 -12.93
CA ARG A 48 17.15 2.56 -12.50
C ARG A 48 18.44 3.20 -12.98
N LYS A 49 18.46 3.79 -14.19
CA LYS A 49 19.62 4.51 -14.73
C LYS A 49 19.96 5.76 -13.92
N LEU A 50 18.97 6.39 -13.29
CA LEU A 50 19.15 7.53 -12.38
C LEU A 50 19.46 7.09 -10.93
N GLY A 51 19.64 5.79 -10.67
CA GLY A 51 19.82 5.25 -9.32
C GLY A 51 18.53 5.15 -8.50
N VAL A 52 17.37 5.38 -9.13
CA VAL A 52 16.06 5.28 -8.49
C VAL A 52 15.52 3.87 -8.69
N ASN A 53 15.29 3.16 -7.58
CA ASN A 53 14.63 1.86 -7.61
C ASN A 53 13.14 2.03 -7.29
N ASN A 54 12.27 1.55 -8.17
CA ASN A 54 10.83 1.59 -7.94
C ASN A 54 10.41 0.38 -7.09
N ILE A 55 9.82 0.63 -5.93
CA ILE A 55 9.34 -0.42 -5.03
C ILE A 55 7.83 -0.50 -5.18
N SER A 56 7.33 -1.62 -5.71
CA SER A 56 5.88 -1.88 -5.79
C SER A 56 5.46 -2.89 -4.73
N GLY A 57 4.38 -2.61 -4.01
CA GLY A 57 3.83 -3.49 -2.99
C GLY A 57 3.19 -2.73 -1.85
N HIS A 58 2.63 -3.46 -0.89
CA HIS A 58 2.15 -2.88 0.36
C HIS A 58 3.33 -2.65 1.32
N ALA A 59 3.41 -1.47 1.92
CA ALA A 59 4.44 -1.12 2.89
C ALA A 59 3.87 -1.23 4.32
N GLU A 60 4.69 -1.73 5.24
CA GLU A 60 4.37 -1.80 6.66
C GLU A 60 5.43 -1.02 7.44
N THR A 61 4.98 -0.20 8.39
CA THR A 61 5.87 0.46 9.35
C THR A 61 6.09 -0.49 10.52
N LYS A 62 7.34 -0.86 10.79
CA LYS A 62 7.73 -1.73 11.91
C LYS A 62 8.75 -1.04 12.80
N GLN A 63 8.77 -1.39 14.08
CA GLN A 63 9.84 -0.92 14.95
C GLN A 63 11.12 -1.67 14.61
N LEU A 64 12.26 -0.97 14.64
CA LEU A 64 13.57 -1.57 14.36
C LEU A 64 13.86 -2.76 15.29
N THR A 65 13.38 -2.70 16.54
CA THR A 65 13.52 -3.78 17.54
C THR A 65 12.80 -5.07 17.13
N GLU A 66 11.67 -4.98 16.43
CA GLU A 66 10.91 -6.14 15.95
C GLU A 66 11.59 -6.86 14.78
N MET A 67 12.50 -6.17 14.09
CA MET A 67 13.25 -6.72 12.96
C MET A 67 14.60 -7.32 13.37
N LEU A 68 14.96 -7.26 14.65
CA LEU A 68 16.15 -7.88 15.19
C LEU A 68 15.95 -9.40 15.34
N PRO A 69 16.97 -10.22 15.02
CA PRO A 69 18.33 -9.86 14.61
C PRO A 69 18.52 -9.71 13.08
N SER A 70 17.52 -10.08 12.28
CA SER A 70 17.65 -10.23 10.81
C SER A 70 18.11 -8.94 10.10
N ILE A 71 17.64 -7.78 10.54
CA ILE A 71 17.98 -6.49 9.94
C ILE A 71 19.47 -6.16 10.05
N VAL A 72 20.19 -6.70 11.05
CA VAL A 72 21.63 -6.46 11.24
C VAL A 72 22.45 -6.89 10.02
N ASN A 73 22.04 -7.98 9.36
CA ASN A 73 22.74 -8.52 8.19
C ASN A 73 22.52 -7.68 6.91
N GLN A 74 21.54 -6.77 6.93
CA GLN A 74 21.23 -5.89 5.80
C GLN A 74 21.78 -4.46 6.01
N LEU A 75 22.03 -4.08 7.27
CA LEU A 75 22.59 -2.78 7.61
C LEU A 75 24.10 -2.72 7.35
N GLY A 76 24.58 -1.56 6.89
CA GLY A 76 26.00 -1.25 6.79
C GLY A 76 26.61 -0.77 8.12
N ALA A 77 27.93 -0.65 8.16
CA ALA A 77 28.69 -0.28 9.36
C ALA A 77 28.22 1.05 10.00
N ASP A 78 28.00 2.09 9.20
CA ASP A 78 27.61 3.42 9.70
C ASP A 78 26.21 3.41 10.35
N SER A 79 25.28 2.66 9.77
CA SER A 79 23.92 2.49 10.30
C SER A 79 23.93 1.68 11.60
N LEU A 80 24.81 0.68 11.72
CA LEU A 80 24.98 -0.09 12.95
C LEU A 80 25.60 0.76 14.08
N THR A 81 26.57 1.61 13.77
CA THR A 81 27.12 2.56 14.75
C THR A 81 26.03 3.51 15.27
N SER A 82 25.18 4.01 14.37
CA SER A 82 24.04 4.86 14.74
C SER A 82 23.03 4.10 15.60
N LEU A 83 22.68 2.87 15.22
CA LEU A 83 21.78 2.01 15.98
C LEU A 83 22.31 1.73 17.38
N ARG A 84 23.61 1.44 17.52
CA ARG A 84 24.25 1.23 18.83
C ARG A 84 24.15 2.46 19.72
N ARG A 85 24.41 3.66 19.19
CA ARG A 85 24.27 4.92 19.95
C ARG A 85 22.84 5.16 20.43
N LEU A 86 21.85 4.85 19.59
CA LEU A 86 20.43 4.95 19.96
C LEU A 86 20.05 3.91 21.01
N ALA A 87 20.52 2.67 20.86
CA ALA A 87 20.27 1.59 21.82
C ALA A 87 20.90 1.90 23.20
N GLU A 88 22.05 2.58 23.24
CA GLU A 88 22.70 3.00 24.48
C GLU A 88 22.00 4.20 25.13
N ALA A 89 21.31 5.03 24.35
CA ALA A 89 20.50 6.14 24.84
C ALA A 89 19.14 5.70 25.38
N LEU A 90 18.67 4.51 25.02
CA LEU A 90 17.53 3.90 25.69
C LEU A 90 17.96 3.53 27.11
N PRO A 91 17.15 3.84 28.15
CA PRO A 91 17.41 3.31 29.46
C PRO A 91 17.48 1.79 29.31
N LYS A 92 18.60 1.21 29.75
CA LYS A 92 18.80 -0.24 29.79
C LYS A 92 17.78 -0.77 30.79
N GLN A 93 16.55 -1.00 30.32
CA GLN A 93 15.59 -1.80 31.06
C GLN A 93 16.23 -3.18 31.10
N SER A 94 16.81 -3.51 32.25
CA SER A 94 17.30 -4.84 32.56
C SER A 94 16.14 -5.80 32.34
N VAL A 95 16.13 -6.44 31.17
CA VAL A 95 15.50 -7.75 31.03
C VAL A 95 16.49 -8.75 31.61
N ASP A 96 16.70 -8.64 32.92
CA ASP A 96 17.10 -9.80 33.71
C ASP A 96 16.02 -10.84 33.46
N GLY A 97 16.44 -11.93 32.80
CA GLY A 97 15.53 -12.96 32.36
C GLY A 97 14.92 -13.68 33.55
N GLU A 98 13.71 -13.27 33.94
CA GLU A 98 12.79 -14.11 34.67
C GLU A 98 11.60 -14.35 33.74
N ALA A 99 11.60 -15.52 33.09
CA ALA A 99 10.40 -16.08 32.48
C ALA A 99 9.27 -16.09 33.54
N PRO A 100 7.98 -16.08 33.17
CA PRO A 100 6.92 -16.16 34.17
C PRO A 100 6.99 -17.54 34.85
N ARG A 101 7.73 -17.63 35.96
CA ARG A 101 7.64 -18.74 36.90
C ARG A 101 6.39 -18.49 37.71
N ALA A 102 5.33 -19.17 37.28
CA ALA A 102 4.22 -19.47 38.16
C ALA A 102 4.72 -20.36 39.29
N THR A 103 5.22 -19.77 40.36
CA THR A 103 5.28 -20.36 41.70
C THR A 103 5.24 -19.19 42.66
N GLY A 104 4.19 -19.16 43.47
CA GLY A 104 3.99 -18.10 44.44
C GLY A 104 5.01 -18.14 45.58
N GLU A 105 4.73 -17.20 46.48
CA GLU A 105 5.20 -17.09 47.87
C GLU A 105 6.47 -16.25 48.06
N ASP A 106 6.24 -15.14 48.78
CA ASP A 106 7.12 -14.32 49.63
C ASP A 106 8.58 -14.12 49.22
N ASP A 107 8.94 -12.86 48.97
CA ASP A 107 9.74 -12.15 49.98
C ASP A 107 9.64 -10.63 49.78
N ASP A 108 9.34 -9.97 50.91
CA ASP A 108 9.32 -8.54 51.18
C ASP A 108 10.69 -7.88 50.95
N ASP A 109 10.93 -7.10 49.89
CA ASP A 109 12.06 -6.13 49.88
C ASP A 109 12.10 -5.18 48.65
N GLU A 110 11.11 -4.28 48.47
CA GLU A 110 11.41 -3.00 47.78
C GLU A 110 10.40 -1.88 48.09
N VAL A 111 10.49 -1.29 49.29
CA VAL A 111 9.93 0.04 49.56
C VAL A 111 11.04 1.07 49.34
N PRO A 112 10.99 1.93 48.32
CA PRO A 112 11.99 2.97 48.13
C PRO A 112 11.96 3.97 49.29
N ASP A 113 13.12 4.27 49.87
CA ASP A 113 13.26 5.23 50.97
C ASP A 113 12.88 6.64 50.48
N LEU A 114 11.70 7.11 50.91
CA LEU A 114 11.27 8.49 50.73
C LEU A 114 11.94 9.35 51.82
N SER A 115 13.27 9.51 51.71
CA SER A 115 13.98 10.50 52.49
C SER A 115 13.56 11.88 52.00
N GLY A 116 12.62 12.48 52.73
CA GLY A 116 12.15 13.84 52.51
C GLY A 116 13.26 14.85 52.77
N GLU A 117 13.56 15.66 51.77
CA GLU A 117 14.23 16.94 51.94
C GLU A 117 13.19 17.95 52.43
N PHE A 118 13.28 18.30 53.71
CA PHE A 118 12.80 19.57 54.27
C PHE A 118 13.94 20.59 54.20
#